data_AF-A0A1H9HA77-F1
#
_entry.id   AF-A0A1H9HA77-F1
#
_cell.length_a   1.000
_cell.length_b   1.000
_cell.length_c   1.000
_cell.angle_alpha   90.00
_cell.angle_beta   90.00
_cell.angle_gamma   90.00
#
_symmetry.space_group_name_H-M   'P 1'
#
loop_
_entity.id
_entity.type
_entity.pdbx_description
1 polymer ?
#
loop_
_entity_poly.entity_id
_entity_poly.type
_entity_poly.pdbx_seq_one_letter_code
_entity_poly.pdbx_strand_id
1 'polypeptide(L)'
;MILAILCFIAGAALIATGIYFLTPGFQSKTNFRHTKAISYVALGLGALTLVWSFMLFTFPQAQAALALVYMFLLLGAVTALMILMK
;
A
#
# COMPACT_ATOMS: atom_id res chain seq x y z
N MET A 1 -15.83 -0.57 12.33
CA MET A 1 -14.60 -0.71 13.16
C MET A 1 -13.70 -1.86 12.71
N ILE A 2 -14.22 -3.08 12.48
CA ILE A 2 -13.42 -4.22 11.99
C ILE A 2 -12.63 -3.89 10.70
N LEU A 3 -13.24 -3.12 9.78
CA LEU A 3 -12.64 -2.70 8.51
C LEU A 3 -11.39 -1.83 8.70
N ALA A 4 -11.41 -0.93 9.69
CA ALA A 4 -10.25 -0.09 10.00
C ALA A 4 -9.09 -0.94 10.54
N ILE A 5 -9.37 -1.89 11.42
CA ILE A 5 -8.35 -2.81 11.96
C ILE A 5 -7.73 -3.65 10.85
N LEU A 6 -8.54 -4.18 9.94
CA LEU A 6 -8.06 -4.94 8.78
C LEU A 6 -7.22 -4.08 7.83
N CYS A 7 -7.62 -2.83 7.56
CA CYS A 7 -6.82 -1.89 6.78
C CYS A 7 -5.47 -1.57 7.46
N PHE A 8 -5.46 -1.38 8.79
CA PHE A 8 -4.24 -1.14 9.54
C PHE A 8 -3.24 -2.30 9.38
N ILE A 9 -3.72 -3.53 9.56
CA ILE A 9 -2.90 -4.74 9.42
C ILE A 9 -2.41 -4.88 7.97
N ALA A 10 -3.27 -4.63 6.98
CA ALA A 10 -2.89 -4.68 5.57
C ALA A 10 -1.82 -3.63 5.22
N GLY A 11 -1.95 -2.39 5.73
CA GLY A 11 -0.95 -1.33 5.54
C GLY A 11 0.40 -1.69 6.17
N ALA A 12 0.39 -2.21 7.40
CA ALA A 12 1.60 -2.68 8.06
C ALA A 12 2.28 -3.85 7.31
N ALA A 13 1.49 -4.80 6.79
CA ALA A 13 2.00 -5.92 5.99
C ALA A 13 2.62 -5.45 4.66
N LEU A 14 2.00 -4.47 3.99
CA LEU A 14 2.53 -3.87 2.76
C LEU A 14 3.85 -3.15 2.99
N ILE A 15 3.97 -2.40 4.10
CA ILE A 15 5.23 -1.76 4.49
C ILE A 15 6.31 -2.81 4.78
N ALA A 16 5.99 -3.83 5.58
CA ALA A 16 6.93 -4.91 5.88
C ALA A 16 7.42 -5.61 4.61
N THR A 17 6.53 -5.85 3.66
CA THR A 17 6.85 -6.44 2.35
C THR A 17 7.73 -5.51 1.52
N GLY A 18 7.44 -4.21 1.49
CA GLY A 18 8.27 -3.20 0.82
C GLY A 18 9.69 -3.13 1.40
N ILE A 19 9.83 -3.11 2.73
CA ILE A 19 11.14 -3.15 3.42
C ILE A 19 11.89 -4.44 3.09
N TYR A 20 11.19 -5.58 3.06
CA TYR A 20 11.80 -6.86 2.74
C TYR A 20 12.37 -6.89 1.31
N PHE A 21 11.64 -6.39 0.32
CA PHE A 21 12.14 -6.28 -1.06
C PHE A 21 13.29 -5.26 -1.22
N LEU A 22 13.38 -4.27 -0.33
CA LEU A 22 14.52 -3.36 -0.21
C LEU A 22 15.74 -3.99 0.47
N THR A 23 15.65 -5.20 1.00
CA THR A 23 16.80 -5.87 1.64
C THR A 23 17.85 -6.25 0.59
N PRO A 24 19.14 -5.94 0.81
CA PRO A 24 20.21 -6.15 -0.20
C PRO A 24 20.33 -7.60 -0.67
N GLY A 25 20.04 -8.57 0.20
CA GLY A 25 20.01 -10.00 -0.17
C GLY A 25 18.99 -10.34 -1.25
N PHE A 26 17.83 -9.68 -1.27
CA PHE A 26 16.80 -9.88 -2.30
C PHE A 26 17.15 -9.13 -3.59
N GLN A 27 17.64 -7.90 -3.48
CA GLN A 27 18.02 -7.10 -4.63
C GLN A 27 19.15 -7.71 -5.46
N SER A 28 20.04 -8.51 -4.85
CA SER A 28 21.12 -9.22 -5.56
C SER A 28 20.63 -10.39 -6.44
N LYS A 29 19.44 -10.93 -6.17
CA LYS A 29 18.87 -12.11 -6.86
C LYS A 29 17.87 -11.75 -7.96
N THR A 30 17.44 -10.49 -8.02
CA THR A 30 16.40 -10.02 -8.95
C THR A 30 16.86 -8.78 -9.70
N ASN A 31 16.13 -8.42 -10.76
CA ASN A 31 16.44 -7.22 -11.55
C ASN A 31 16.38 -5.97 -10.65
N PHE A 32 17.54 -5.39 -10.35
CA PHE A 32 17.76 -4.39 -9.28
C PHE A 32 16.85 -3.16 -9.45
N ARG A 33 16.67 -2.70 -10.69
CA ARG A 33 15.87 -1.51 -11.02
C ARG A 33 14.37 -1.74 -10.81
N HIS A 34 13.88 -2.91 -11.22
CA HIS A 34 12.47 -3.28 -11.13
C HIS A 34 12.05 -3.57 -9.68
N THR A 35 12.92 -4.27 -8.94
CA THR A 35 12.69 -4.62 -7.53
C THR A 35 12.65 -3.38 -6.64
N LYS A 36 13.53 -2.40 -6.87
CA LYS A 36 13.48 -1.11 -6.17
C LYS A 36 12.20 -0.35 -6.44
N ALA A 37 11.80 -0.22 -7.70
CA ALA A 37 10.58 0.51 -8.06
C ALA A 37 9.33 -0.10 -7.40
N ILE A 38 9.19 -1.43 -7.46
CA ILE A 38 8.08 -2.15 -6.80
C ILE A 38 8.12 -1.96 -5.28
N SER A 39 9.30 -1.99 -4.66
CA SER A 39 9.46 -1.79 -3.21
C SER A 39 9.00 -0.40 -2.79
N TYR A 40 9.37 0.65 -3.54
CA TYR A 40 8.94 2.02 -3.26
C TYR A 40 7.43 2.18 -3.44
N VAL A 41 6.84 1.54 -4.45
CA VAL A 41 5.39 1.55 -4.64
C VAL A 41 4.68 0.81 -3.51
N ALA A 42 5.18 -0.35 -3.07
CA ALA A 42 4.62 -1.10 -1.95
C ALA A 42 4.70 -0.32 -0.62
N LEU A 43 5.83 0.36 -0.36
CA LEU A 43 5.97 1.26 0.77
C LEU A 43 5.00 2.44 0.71
N GLY A 44 4.89 3.09 -0.45
CA GLY A 44 3.98 4.22 -0.66
C GLY A 44 2.51 3.81 -0.49
N LEU A 45 2.13 2.67 -1.06
CA LEU A 45 0.79 2.10 -0.92
C LEU A 45 0.50 1.78 0.54
N GLY A 46 1.41 1.08 1.23
CA GLY A 46 1.23 0.70 2.63
C GLY A 46 1.14 1.90 3.58
N ALA A 47 1.94 2.95 3.35
CA ALA A 47 1.85 4.20 4.11
C ALA A 47 0.51 4.91 3.89
N LEU A 48 0.04 4.95 2.64
CA LEU A 48 -1.27 5.53 2.31
C LEU A 48 -2.41 4.72 2.94
N THR A 49 -2.32 3.38 2.93
CA THR A 49 -3.28 2.49 3.60
C THR A 49 -3.30 2.70 5.12
N LEU A 50 -2.15 2.96 5.76
CA LEU A 50 -2.09 3.29 7.19
C LEU A 50 -2.76 4.63 7.53
N VAL A 51 -2.47 5.68 6.75
CA VAL A 51 -3.12 6.98 6.91
C VAL A 51 -4.63 6.84 6.72
N TRP A 52 -5.05 6.05 5.73
CA TRP A 52 -6.45 5.77 5.47
C TRP A 52 -7.13 5.04 6.62
N SER A 53 -6.45 4.05 7.19
CA SER A 53 -6.92 3.33 8.37
C SER A 53 -7.14 4.28 9.55
N PHE A 54 -6.26 5.26 9.74
CA PHE A 54 -6.38 6.26 10.80
C PHE A 54 -7.59 7.18 10.56
N MET A 55 -7.81 7.62 9.31
CA MET A 55 -8.98 8.42 8.93
C MET A 55 -10.31 7.68 9.19
N LEU A 56 -10.37 6.38 8.90
CA LEU A 56 -11.55 5.54 9.18
C LEU A 56 -11.83 5.37 10.68
N PHE A 57 -10.79 5.52 11.53
CA PHE A 57 -10.90 5.48 12.98
C PHE A 57 -11.41 6.82 13.55
N THR A 58 -10.90 7.93 13.03
CA THR A 58 -11.28 9.30 13.45
C THR A 58 -12.69 9.69 13.03
N PHE A 59 -13.15 9.27 11.83
CA PHE A 59 -14.43 9.70 11.26
C PHE A 59 -15.35 8.50 10.95
N PRO A 60 -15.99 7.88 11.96
CA PRO A 60 -16.85 6.71 11.76
C PRO A 60 -18.09 7.01 10.90
N GLN A 61 -18.56 8.26 10.90
CA GLN A 61 -19.74 8.70 10.14
C GLN A 61 -19.48 8.82 8.63
N ALA A 62 -18.21 8.98 8.21
CA ALA A 62 -17.81 9.14 6.82
C ALA A 62 -17.24 7.86 6.19
N GLN A 63 -17.37 6.70 6.87
CA GLN A 63 -16.73 5.45 6.44
C GLN A 63 -17.13 4.99 5.03
N ALA A 64 -18.39 5.19 4.62
CA ALA A 64 -18.84 4.83 3.27
C ALA A 64 -18.19 5.70 2.18
N ALA A 65 -18.12 7.01 2.39
CA ALA A 65 -17.46 7.94 1.47
C ALA A 65 -15.94 7.70 1.42
N LEU A 66 -15.32 7.49 2.58
CA LEU A 66 -13.91 7.14 2.67
C LEU A 66 -13.60 5.78 2.01
N ALA A 67 -14.47 4.77 2.15
CA ALA A 67 -14.26 3.49 1.47
C ALA A 67 -14.32 3.63 -0.07
N LEU A 68 -15.22 4.49 -0.57
CA LEU A 68 -15.38 4.73 -1.99
C LEU A 68 -14.18 5.49 -2.57
N VAL A 69 -13.67 6.51 -1.87
CA VAL A 69 -12.43 7.20 -2.27
C VAL A 69 -11.23 6.26 -2.22
N TYR A 70 -11.17 5.38 -1.22
CA TYR A 70 -10.11 4.36 -1.12
C TYR A 70 -10.11 3.39 -2.31
N MET A 71 -11.29 2.98 -2.79
CA MET A 71 -11.42 2.14 -3.97
C MET A 71 -10.83 2.82 -5.21
N PHE A 72 -11.11 4.10 -5.45
CA PHE A 72 -10.52 4.85 -6.56
C PHE A 72 -9.01 5.00 -6.43
N LEU A 73 -8.52 5.26 -5.22
CA LEU A 73 -7.09 5.35 -4.91
C LEU A 73 -6.36 4.03 -5.18
N LEU A 74 -6.93 2.91 -4.74
CA LEU A 74 -6.42 1.57 -5.02
C LEU A 74 -6.40 1.28 -6.52
N LEU A 75 -7.47 1.61 -7.24
CA LEU A 75 -7.55 1.40 -8.68
C LEU A 75 -6.49 2.20 -9.44
N GLY A 76 -6.26 3.45 -9.04
CA GLY A 76 -5.19 4.29 -9.57
C GLY A 76 -3.81 3.71 -9.28
N ALA A 77 -3.57 3.23 -8.06
CA ALA A 77 -2.29 2.64 -7.69
C ALA A 77 -2.00 1.31 -8.40
N VAL A 78 -3.02 0.46 -8.59
CA VAL A 78 -2.92 -0.78 -9.38
C VAL A 78 -2.65 -0.46 -10.85
N THR A 79 -3.27 0.59 -11.39
CA THR A 79 -3.04 1.04 -12.77
C THR A 79 -1.61 1.56 -12.93
N ALA A 80 -1.11 2.36 -11.99
CA ALA A 80 0.28 2.83 -11.99
C ALA A 80 1.27 1.66 -11.91
N LEU A 81 0.99 0.64 -11.10
CA LEU A 81 1.78 -0.60 -11.04
C LEU A 81 1.79 -1.35 -12.37
N MET A 82 0.63 -1.54 -13.00
CA MET A 82 0.54 -2.21 -14.30
C MET A 82 1.33 -1.49 -15.40
N ILE A 83 1.36 -0.15 -15.37
CA ILE A 83 2.16 0.65 -16.31
C ILE A 83 3.67 0.49 -16.01
N LEU A 84 4.05 0.49 -14.73
CA LEU A 84 5.45 0.35 -14.31
C LEU A 84 6.02 -1.05 -14.54
N MET A 85 5.17 -2.08 -14.58
CA MET A 85 5.55 -3.48 -14.81
C MET A 85 5.55 -3.88 -16.29
N LYS A 86 5.15 -2.98 -17.20
CA LYS A 86 5.11 -3.20 -18.64
C LYS A 86 6.40 -2.74 -19.30
#